data_AF-A0A831UYN9-F1
#
_entry.id   AF-A0A831UYN9-F1
#
_cell.length_a   1.000
_cell.length_b   1.000
_cell.length_c   1.000
_cell.angle_alpha   90.00
_cell.angle_beta   90.00
_cell.angle_gamma   90.00
#
_symmetry.space_group_name_H-M   'P 1'
#
loop_
_entity.id
_entity.type
_entity.pdbx_description
1 polymer ?
#
loop_
_entity_poly.entity_id
_entity_poly.type
_entity_poly.pdbx_seq_one_letter_code
_entity_poly.pdbx_strand_id
1 'polypeptide(L)' 'PEALWSPDAPEELVRRLVERNLIVYNIYEREQIFWVDQPPPERDPELGVGRDVAWQTPLHREAVRRVLEAV' A
#
# COMPACT_ATOMS: atom_id res chain seq x y z
N PRO A 1 -2.34 -1.07 -5.36
CA PRO A 1 -1.25 -0.13 -5.04
C PRO A 1 -0.06 -0.21 -6.01
N GLU A 2 0.28 -1.38 -6.55
CA GLU A 2 1.41 -1.54 -7.49
C GLU A 2 1.42 -0.55 -8.66
N ALA A 3 0.26 -0.29 -9.26
CA ALA A 3 0.14 0.66 -10.37
C ALA A 3 0.58 2.10 -10.01
N LEU A 4 0.62 2.44 -8.72
CA LEU A 4 1.09 3.73 -8.23
C LEU A 4 2.62 3.87 -8.29
N TRP A 5 3.37 2.78 -8.47
CA TRP A 5 4.82 2.79 -8.68
C TRP A 5 5.23 2.93 -10.16
N SER A 6 4.25 2.95 -11.07
CA SER A 6 4.52 3.16 -12.49
C SER A 6 5.03 4.58 -12.76
N PRO A 7 5.95 4.78 -13.73
CA PRO A 7 6.29 6.13 -14.20
C PRO A 7 5.09 6.89 -14.78
N ASP A 8 4.03 6.17 -15.19
CA ASP A 8 2.78 6.76 -15.69
C ASP A 8 1.81 7.13 -14.56
N ALA A 9 2.14 6.81 -13.30
CA ALA A 9 1.28 7.15 -12.17
C ALA A 9 1.25 8.68 -11.98
N PRO A 10 0.07 9.30 -11.80
CA PRO A 10 -0.01 10.74 -11.57
C PRO A 10 0.68 11.11 -10.24
N GLU A 11 1.78 11.86 -10.31
CA GLU A 11 2.57 12.24 -9.13
C GLU A 11 1.74 12.96 -8.06
N GLU A 12 0.87 13.87 -8.48
CA GLU A 12 -0.03 14.61 -7.58
C GLU A 12 -0.99 13.68 -6.83
N LEU A 13 -1.44 12.58 -7.45
CA LEU A 13 -2.27 11.59 -6.79
C LEU A 13 -1.46 10.86 -5.71
N VAL A 14 -0.28 10.35 -6.04
CA VAL A 14 0.61 9.66 -5.11
C VAL A 14 0.93 10.56 -3.91
N ARG A 15 1.33 11.81 -4.16
CA ARG A 15 1.60 12.82 -3.13
C ARG A 15 0.42 12.99 -2.18
N ARG A 16 -0.79 13.20 -2.71
CA ARG A 16 -2.00 13.38 -1.89
C ARG A 16 -2.38 12.15 -1.08
N LEU A 17 -2.12 10.95 -1.59
CA LEU A 17 -2.37 9.70 -0.87
C LEU A 17 -1.38 9.53 0.29
N VAL A 18 -0.10 9.86 0.08
CA VAL A 18 0.92 9.87 1.14
C VAL A 18 0.58 10.92 2.21
N GLU A 19 0.24 12.15 1.81
CA GLU A 19 -0.13 13.24 2.73
C GLU A 19 -1.34 12.93 3.61
N ARG A 20 -2.27 12.10 3.09
CA ARG A 20 -3.45 11.65 3.83
C ARG A 20 -3.22 10.33 4.57
N ASN A 21 -1.99 9.81 4.56
CA ASN A 21 -1.62 8.54 5.17
C ASN A 21 -2.47 7.35 4.65
N LEU A 22 -2.84 7.37 3.36
CA LEU A 22 -3.62 6.31 2.72
C LEU A 22 -2.73 5.21 2.13
N ILE A 23 -1.49 5.55 1.75
CA ILE A 23 -0.48 4.60 1.28
C ILE A 23 0.84 4.78 2.02
N VAL A 24 1.59 3.69 2.13
CA VAL A 24 3.05 3.74 2.29
C VAL A 24 3.65 3.64 0.89
N TYR A 25 4.47 4.61 0.52
CA TYR A 25 5.13 4.71 -0.78
C TYR A 25 6.64 4.60 -0.60
N ASN A 26 7.33 4.01 -1.59
CA ASN A 26 8.77 3.75 -1.53
C ASN A 26 9.14 2.83 -0.34
N ILE A 27 8.46 1.68 -0.25
CA ILE A 27 8.76 0.67 0.76
C ILE A 27 10.18 0.15 0.53
N TYR A 28 11.00 0.18 1.59
CA TYR A 28 12.37 -0.31 1.53
C TYR A 28 12.44 -1.80 1.22
N GLU A 29 13.62 -2.22 0.78
CA GLU A 29 13.91 -3.63 0.51
C GLU A 29 13.56 -4.51 1.73
N ARG A 30 13.00 -5.69 1.45
CA ARG A 30 12.53 -6.65 2.48
C ARG A 30 13.64 -7.56 2.98
N GLU A 31 14.86 -7.06 2.99
CA GLU A 31 15.98 -7.77 3.57
C GLU A 31 15.91 -7.69 5.09
N GLN A 32 16.16 -8.79 5.78
CA GLN A 32 16.07 -8.85 7.25
C GLN A 32 16.91 -7.77 7.96
N ILE A 33 17.99 -7.29 7.33
CA ILE A 33 18.84 -6.22 7.87
C ILE A 33 18.11 -4.87 7.99
N PHE A 34 17.03 -4.66 7.25
CA PHE A 34 16.24 -3.42 7.25
C PHE A 34 15.01 -3.49 8.16
N TRP A 35 14.72 -4.64 8.79
CA TRP A 35 13.50 -4.87 9.56
C TRP A 35 13.82 -5.44 10.94
N VAL A 36 13.18 -4.88 11.97
CA VAL A 36 13.34 -5.33 13.37
C VAL A 36 12.82 -6.76 13.55
N ASP A 37 11.74 -7.11 12.84
CA ASP A 37 11.08 -8.41 12.85
C ASP A 37 11.06 -9.06 11.45
N GLN A 38 10.23 -10.08 11.25
CA GLN A 38 10.00 -10.66 9.92
C GLN A 38 9.53 -9.57 8.94
N PRO A 39 10.25 -9.34 7.82
CA PRO A 39 9.82 -8.38 6.81
C PRO A 39 8.46 -8.79 6.21
N PRO A 40 7.63 -7.81 5.80
CA PRO A 40 6.34 -8.09 5.18
C PRO A 40 6.53 -8.89 3.88
N PRO A 41 5.50 -9.61 3.40
CA PRO A 41 5.56 -10.29 2.11
C PRO A 41 5.89 -9.29 1.00
N GLU A 42 6.61 -9.76 -0.02
CA GLU A 42 7.00 -8.93 -1.17
C GLU A 42 5.78 -8.36 -1.90
N ARG A 43 4.73 -9.17 -2.02
CA ARG A 43 3.45 -8.77 -2.60
C ARG A 43 2.34 -9.63 -2.03
N ASP A 44 1.26 -8.97 -1.62
CA ASP A 44 0.01 -9.60 -1.20
C ASP A 44 -1.18 -8.74 -1.68
N PRO A 45 -1.78 -9.07 -2.84
CA PRO A 45 -2.86 -8.29 -3.40
C PRO A 45 -4.14 -8.26 -2.55
N GLU A 46 -4.38 -9.28 -1.74
CA GLU A 46 -5.55 -9.37 -0.87
C GLU A 46 -5.42 -8.38 0.28
N LEU A 47 -4.25 -8.36 0.93
CA LEU A 47 -3.92 -7.38 1.99
C LEU A 47 -3.64 -5.98 1.44
N GLY A 48 -3.47 -5.83 0.12
CA GLY A 48 -3.16 -4.55 -0.49
C GLY A 48 -1.70 -4.15 -0.35
N VAL A 49 -0.80 -5.13 -0.32
CA VAL A 49 0.65 -4.97 -0.31
C VAL A 49 1.16 -5.16 -1.73
N GLY A 50 1.73 -4.09 -2.30
CA GLY A 50 2.56 -4.16 -3.50
C GLY A 50 4.05 -4.23 -3.12
N ARG A 51 4.92 -4.36 -4.13
CA ARG A 51 6.36 -4.41 -3.93
C ARG A 51 6.86 -3.11 -3.32
N ASP A 52 6.58 -1.98 -3.97
CA ASP A 52 7.13 -0.69 -3.55
C ASP A 52 6.09 0.22 -2.88
N VAL A 53 4.81 -0.17 -2.96
CA VAL A 53 3.67 0.62 -2.44
C VAL A 53 2.65 -0.30 -1.78
N ALA A 54 2.18 0.07 -0.59
CA ALA A 54 1.11 -0.65 0.11
C ALA A 54 0.04 0.32 0.59
N TRP A 55 -1.20 -0.15 0.71
CA TRP A 55 -2.23 0.60 1.42
C TRP A 55 -1.90 0.63 2.91
N GLN A 56 -2.04 1.79 3.55
CA GLN A 56 -1.64 1.97 4.95
C GLN A 56 -2.49 1.16 5.92
N THR A 57 -3.69 0.74 5.50
CA THR A 57 -4.57 -0.07 6.34
C THR A 57 -5.35 -1.10 5.51
N PRO A 58 -5.06 -2.41 5.68
CA PRO A 58 -5.97 -3.48 5.28
C PRO A 58 -7.39 -3.24 5.83
N LEU A 59 -7.49 -2.62 7.01
CA LEU A 59 -8.74 -2.22 7.65
C LEU A 59 -9.57 -1.24 6.82
N HIS A 60 -8.95 -0.30 6.11
CA HIS A 60 -9.68 0.67 5.29
C HIS A 60 -10.22 0.04 4.02
N ARG A 61 -9.50 -0.95 3.46
CA ARG A 61 -10.01 -1.76 2.35
C ARG A 61 -11.18 -2.63 2.78
N GLU A 62 -11.07 -3.29 3.94
CA GLU A 62 -12.18 -4.06 4.53
C GLU A 62 -13.37 -3.14 4.88
N ALA A 63 -13.13 -1.94 5.41
CA ALA A 63 -14.17 -0.96 5.68
C ALA A 63 -14.88 -0.52 4.40
N VAL A 64 -14.14 -0.20 3.33
CA VAL A 64 -14.70 0.16 2.02
C VAL A 64 -15.46 -1.03 1.40
N ARG A 65 -14.89 -2.25 1.46
CA ARG A 65 -15.56 -3.47 0.98
C ARG A 65 -16.91 -3.67 1.68
N ARG A 66 -16.93 -3.60 3.03
CA ARG A 66 -18.17 -3.71 3.82
C ARG A 66 -19.19 -2.63 3.48
N VAL A 67 -18.75 -1.39 3.24
CA VAL A 67 -19.64 -0.29 2.85
C VAL A 67 -20.23 -0.53 1.47
N LEU A 68 -19.45 -1.02 0.50
CA LEU A 68 -19.93 -1.30 -0.86
C LEU A 68 -20.86 -2.52 -0.92
N GLU A 69 -20.69 -3.51 -0.04
CA GLU A 69 -21.59 -4.67 0.07
C GLU A 69 -22.89 -4.38 0.82
N ALA A 70 -22.95 -3.30 1.59
CA ALA A 70 -24.14 -2.87 2.33
C ALA A 70 -25.12 -2.03 1.48
N VAL A 71 -24.80 -1.77 0.22
CA VAL A 71 -25.59 -1.03 -0.78
C VAL A 71 -26.17 -2.00 -1.80
#